data_AF-A0A8X6UL93-F1
#
_entry.id   AF-A0A8X6UL93-F1
#
_cell.length_a   1.000
_cell.length_b   1.000
_cell.length_c   1.000
_cell.angle_alpha   90.00
_cell.angle_beta   90.00
_cell.angle_gamma   90.00
#
_symmetry.space_group_name_H-M   'P 1'
#
loop_
_entity.id
_entity.type
_entity.pdbx_description
1 polymer ?
#
loop_
_entity_poly.entity_id
_entity_poly.type
_entity_poly.pdbx_seq_one_letter_code
_entity_poly.pdbx_strand_id
1 'polypeptide(L)'
;MLDTWISYLDDAVVLKLSVVYTSSYTLTVVVWHATRFKRKQIVNLMQKVKEISSSPSEKVMNYLVLIICSLPVICSIIVVTVNGRYEKSNYYLYGYDLGNGFAKYFFMNAKAIIHHMIHPTYTNIVALFYISLCLRCTACIKYLNRKATACSLELFAPTFQHNILRKRAKIHDFLLKLQDIFSLPIFFILVANIMTWSSITGWFLVKRWNETAFLWKVESMYCGISSVLCVVSILWVAGSVRVALNTFKETFHQKTHQRLLYFNTWEELFLKIDLYNEPDFVFSGCNIVSFRRSSILALIGTLFTYTMLIMSVN
;
A
#
# COMPACT_ATOMS: atom_id res chain seq x y z
N MET A 1 44.21 15.49 -3.77
CA MET A 1 43.80 14.48 -4.78
C MET A 1 42.76 13.52 -4.19
N LEU A 2 43.00 12.91 -3.03
CA LEU A 2 42.00 12.04 -2.38
C LEU A 2 40.66 12.75 -2.09
N ASP A 3 40.69 13.98 -1.57
CA ASP A 3 39.47 14.76 -1.28
C ASP A 3 38.66 15.11 -2.53
N THR A 4 39.34 15.27 -3.67
CA THR A 4 38.72 15.54 -4.97
C THR A 4 38.04 14.28 -5.51
N TRP A 5 38.67 13.11 -5.37
CA TRP A 5 38.06 11.83 -5.72
C TRP A 5 36.87 11.47 -4.81
N ILE A 6 36.95 11.76 -3.52
CA ILE A 6 35.87 11.56 -2.55
C ILE A 6 34.67 12.46 -2.88
N SER A 7 34.89 13.75 -3.21
CA SER A 7 33.79 14.64 -3.59
C SER A 7 33.11 14.20 -4.91
N TYR A 8 33.88 13.74 -5.90
CA TYR A 8 33.31 13.22 -7.15
C TYR A 8 32.51 11.93 -6.95
N LEU A 9 32.95 11.04 -6.05
CA LEU A 9 32.22 9.84 -5.67
C LEU A 9 30.93 10.17 -4.91
N ASP A 10 30.98 11.14 -4.00
CA ASP A 10 29.83 11.62 -3.24
C ASP A 10 28.76 12.21 -4.19
N ASP A 11 29.17 13.06 -5.13
CA ASP A 11 28.29 13.64 -6.14
C ASP A 11 27.67 12.59 -7.08
N ALA A 12 28.44 11.58 -7.49
CA ALA A 12 27.94 10.49 -8.33
C ALA A 12 26.91 9.60 -7.60
N VAL A 13 27.11 9.33 -6.30
CA VAL A 13 26.17 8.56 -5.47
C VAL A 13 24.89 9.37 -5.23
N VAL A 14 25.00 10.66 -4.93
CA VAL A 14 23.85 11.57 -4.76
C VAL A 14 23.03 11.68 -6.05
N LEU A 15 23.68 11.72 -7.22
CA LEU A 15 23.00 11.72 -8.51
C LEU A 15 22.21 10.42 -8.72
N LYS A 16 22.81 9.26 -8.46
CA LYS A 16 22.12 7.95 -8.57
C LYS A 16 20.90 7.88 -7.65
N LEU A 17 21.03 8.30 -6.40
CA LEU A 17 19.90 8.36 -5.46
C LEU A 17 18.79 9.31 -5.94
N SER A 18 19.16 10.43 -6.54
CA SER A 18 18.20 11.38 -7.13
C SER A 18 17.47 10.82 -8.35
N VAL A 19 18.14 10.02 -9.18
CA VAL A 19 17.52 9.30 -10.30
C VAL A 19 16.52 8.26 -9.80
N VAL A 20 16.86 7.52 -8.74
CA VAL A 20 15.94 6.54 -8.13
C VAL A 20 14.75 7.23 -7.45
N TYR A 21 14.97 8.36 -6.81
CA TYR A 21 13.89 9.15 -6.23
C TYR A 21 12.95 9.72 -7.31
N THR A 22 13.48 10.28 -8.39
CA THR A 22 12.67 10.83 -9.49
C THR A 22 11.96 9.76 -10.32
N SER A 23 12.54 8.56 -10.45
CA SER A 23 11.87 7.45 -11.12
C SER A 23 10.59 7.02 -10.39
N SER A 24 10.51 7.18 -9.06
CA SER A 24 9.27 6.93 -8.29
C SER A 24 8.09 7.79 -8.77
N TYR A 25 8.33 9.03 -9.21
CA TYR A 25 7.31 9.91 -9.78
C TYR A 25 6.85 9.39 -11.15
N THR A 26 7.77 8.90 -11.99
CA THR A 26 7.41 8.30 -13.29
C THR A 26 6.53 7.07 -13.11
N LEU A 27 6.82 6.23 -12.12
CA LEU A 27 5.99 5.07 -11.78
C LEU A 27 4.61 5.49 -11.29
N THR A 28 4.52 6.62 -10.59
CA THR A 28 3.23 7.16 -10.15
C THR A 28 2.36 7.60 -11.33
N VAL A 29 2.96 8.18 -12.38
CA VAL A 29 2.25 8.49 -13.62
C VAL A 29 1.77 7.22 -14.31
N VAL A 30 2.56 6.15 -14.31
CA VAL A 30 2.15 4.83 -14.82
C VAL A 30 0.96 4.26 -14.02
N VAL A 31 0.98 4.39 -12.68
CA VAL A 31 -0.14 4.00 -11.81
C VAL A 31 -1.41 4.78 -12.17
N TRP A 32 -1.27 6.09 -12.39
CA TRP A 32 -2.39 6.94 -12.81
C TRP A 32 -2.97 6.48 -14.15
N HIS A 33 -2.12 6.21 -15.14
CA HIS A 33 -2.55 5.70 -16.42
C HIS A 33 -3.25 4.32 -16.31
N ALA A 34 -2.67 3.40 -15.54
CA ALA A 34 -3.21 2.05 -15.33
C ALA A 34 -4.61 2.08 -14.67
N THR A 35 -4.76 2.86 -13.60
CA THR A 35 -6.05 3.02 -12.92
C THR A 35 -7.08 3.73 -13.82
N ARG A 36 -6.64 4.72 -14.60
CA ARG A 36 -7.50 5.45 -15.55
C ARG A 36 -8.02 4.56 -16.68
N PHE A 37 -7.20 3.62 -17.16
CA PHE A 37 -7.61 2.66 -18.18
C PHE A 37 -8.66 1.69 -17.65
N LYS A 38 -8.53 1.27 -16.39
CA LYS A 38 -9.46 0.34 -15.72
C LYS A 38 -10.65 1.04 -15.03
N ARG A 39 -10.86 2.36 -15.22
CA ARG A 39 -11.87 3.15 -14.50
C ARG A 39 -13.29 2.54 -14.51
N LYS A 40 -13.73 2.00 -15.66
CA LYS A 40 -15.09 1.45 -15.79
C LYS A 40 -15.24 0.20 -14.90
N GLN A 41 -14.20 -0.62 -14.84
CA GLN A 41 -14.16 -1.81 -14.01
C GLN A 41 -14.15 -1.43 -12.52
N ILE A 42 -13.39 -0.38 -12.15
CA ILE A 42 -13.37 0.15 -10.78
C ILE A 42 -14.77 0.63 -10.35
N VAL A 43 -15.47 1.39 -11.20
CA VAL A 43 -16.84 1.86 -10.90
C VAL A 43 -17.80 0.69 -10.68
N ASN A 44 -17.76 -0.32 -11.55
CA ASN A 44 -18.58 -1.53 -11.40
C ASN A 44 -18.23 -2.28 -10.10
N LEU A 45 -16.95 -2.30 -9.73
CA LEU A 45 -16.47 -2.95 -8.52
C LEU A 45 -16.97 -2.21 -7.27
N MET A 46 -17.00 -0.87 -7.29
CA MET A 46 -17.60 -0.06 -6.22
C MET A 46 -19.09 -0.32 -6.06
N GLN A 47 -19.83 -0.50 -7.15
CA GLN A 47 -21.26 -0.84 -7.07
C GLN A 47 -21.47 -2.19 -6.39
N LYS A 48 -20.70 -3.22 -6.78
CA LYS A 48 -20.75 -4.55 -6.14
C LYS A 48 -20.35 -4.53 -4.68
N VAL A 49 -19.45 -3.62 -4.29
CA VAL A 49 -19.03 -3.45 -2.89
C VAL A 49 -20.10 -2.80 -2.04
N LYS A 50 -20.93 -1.91 -2.59
CA LYS A 50 -22.05 -1.31 -1.85
C LYS A 50 -23.07 -2.36 -1.40
N GLU A 51 -23.22 -3.45 -2.16
CA GLU A 51 -24.09 -4.58 -1.80
C GLU A 51 -23.50 -5.44 -0.68
N ILE A 52 -22.19 -5.34 -0.44
CA ILE A 52 -21.45 -6.11 0.55
C ILE A 52 -21.29 -5.23 1.80
N SER A 53 -22.22 -5.40 2.75
CA SER A 53 -22.37 -4.79 4.09
C SER A 53 -21.30 -3.78 4.57
N SER A 54 -21.75 -2.69 5.22
CA SER A 54 -20.85 -1.70 5.82
C SER A 54 -19.91 -2.33 6.84
N SER A 55 -18.62 -1.99 6.72
CA SER A 55 -17.59 -2.43 7.65
C SER A 55 -17.47 -1.41 8.79
N PRO A 56 -17.25 -1.84 10.04
CA PRO A 56 -16.92 -0.92 11.15
C PRO A 56 -15.64 -0.10 10.88
N SER A 57 -14.84 -0.47 9.89
CA SER A 57 -13.62 0.25 9.49
C SER A 57 -13.86 1.53 8.66
N GLU A 58 -15.09 1.83 8.23
CA GLU A 58 -15.36 2.99 7.36
C GLU A 58 -14.98 4.33 8.00
N LYS A 59 -15.24 4.51 9.30
CA LYS A 59 -14.86 5.73 10.03
C LYS A 59 -13.35 5.94 10.02
N VAL A 60 -12.59 4.88 10.30
CA VAL A 60 -11.11 4.91 10.31
C VAL A 60 -10.58 5.26 8.91
N MET A 61 -11.14 4.67 7.86
CA MET A 61 -10.71 4.97 6.49
C MET A 61 -10.98 6.42 6.10
N ASN A 62 -12.11 6.99 6.51
CA ASN A 62 -12.42 8.40 6.26
C ASN A 62 -11.42 9.34 6.95
N TYR A 63 -11.04 9.03 8.20
CA TYR A 63 -9.99 9.79 8.90
C TYR A 63 -8.63 9.67 8.19
N LEU A 64 -8.26 8.49 7.71
CA LEU A 64 -7.01 8.29 6.97
C LEU A 64 -6.98 9.08 5.65
N VAL A 65 -8.10 9.13 4.91
CA VAL A 65 -8.21 9.99 3.72
C VAL A 65 -7.96 11.45 4.08
N LEU A 66 -8.60 11.94 5.15
CA LEU A 66 -8.45 13.33 5.59
C LEU A 66 -7.00 13.65 5.99
N ILE A 67 -6.32 12.72 6.65
CA ILE A 67 -4.90 12.86 7.01
C ILE A 67 -4.02 12.88 5.75
N ILE A 68 -4.20 11.94 4.83
CA ILE A 68 -3.41 11.83 3.59
C ILE A 68 -3.58 13.09 2.71
N CYS A 69 -4.78 13.65 2.64
CA CYS A 69 -5.05 14.85 1.85
C CYS A 69 -4.59 16.16 2.52
N SER A 70 -4.57 16.23 3.86
CA SER A 70 -4.16 17.44 4.58
C SER A 70 -2.64 17.55 4.75
N LEU A 71 -1.93 16.43 4.88
CA LEU A 71 -0.48 16.40 5.08
C LEU A 71 0.35 17.15 4.01
N PRO A 72 0.07 17.04 2.69
CA PRO A 72 0.79 17.79 1.66
C PRO A 72 0.69 19.30 1.82
N VAL A 73 -0.48 19.78 2.25
CA VAL A 73 -0.75 21.20 2.47
C VAL A 73 0.05 21.69 3.67
N ILE A 74 0.03 20.94 4.78
CA ILE A 74 0.80 21.26 5.99
C ILE A 74 2.30 21.26 5.68
N CYS A 75 2.80 20.23 5.01
CA CYS A 75 4.20 20.13 4.60
C CYS A 75 4.62 21.29 3.68
N SER A 76 3.78 21.65 2.71
CA SER A 76 4.04 22.80 1.82
C SER A 76 4.13 24.11 2.59
N ILE A 77 3.22 24.36 3.53
CA ILE A 77 3.23 25.58 4.35
C ILE A 77 4.53 25.64 5.18
N ILE A 78 4.95 24.53 5.79
CA ILE A 78 6.20 24.45 6.55
C ILE A 78 7.40 24.74 5.63
N VAL A 79 7.45 24.13 4.45
CA VAL A 79 8.54 24.32 3.48
C VAL A 79 8.65 25.78 3.06
N VAL A 80 7.53 26.44 2.75
CA VAL A 80 7.52 27.82 2.27
C VAL A 80 7.81 28.83 3.39
N THR A 81 7.25 28.63 4.58
CA THR A 81 7.48 29.52 5.74
C THR A 81 8.92 29.51 6.20
N VAL A 82 9.61 28.37 6.15
CA VAL A 82 11.03 28.29 6.51
C VAL A 82 11.91 28.77 5.35
N ASN A 83 11.61 28.44 4.08
CA ASN A 83 12.40 28.94 2.95
C ASN A 83 12.35 30.46 2.80
N GLY A 84 11.23 31.10 3.14
CA GLY A 84 11.10 32.55 3.17
C GLY A 84 12.07 33.26 4.12
N ARG A 85 12.55 32.55 5.15
CA ARG A 85 13.50 33.08 6.14
C ARG A 85 14.97 32.98 5.70
N TYR A 86 15.30 32.14 4.73
CA TYR A 86 16.68 31.78 4.41
C TYR A 86 17.19 32.26 3.04
N GLU A 87 16.48 33.16 2.35
CA GLU A 87 16.85 33.74 1.02
C GLU A 87 17.23 32.73 -0.10
N LYS A 88 17.08 31.42 0.13
CA LYS A 88 17.37 30.34 -0.84
C LYS A 88 16.18 30.02 -1.74
N SER A 89 15.48 31.05 -2.22
CA SER A 89 14.30 30.89 -3.07
C SER A 89 14.60 30.39 -4.49
N ASN A 90 15.86 30.47 -4.93
CA ASN A 90 16.23 30.25 -6.33
C ASN A 90 16.05 28.80 -6.79
N TYR A 91 16.10 27.82 -5.88
CA TYR A 91 15.86 26.41 -6.22
C TYR A 91 14.40 26.13 -6.63
N TYR A 92 13.45 26.81 -5.99
CA TYR A 92 12.03 26.60 -6.28
C TYR A 92 11.54 27.39 -7.50
N LEU A 93 12.19 28.52 -7.79
CA LEU A 93 11.86 29.44 -8.88
C LEU A 93 12.62 29.16 -10.18
N TYR A 94 13.49 28.14 -10.23
CA TYR A 94 14.36 27.84 -11.38
C TYR A 94 15.15 29.08 -11.87
N GLY A 95 15.59 29.92 -10.93
CA GLY A 95 16.33 31.15 -11.24
C GLY A 95 15.50 32.35 -11.72
N TYR A 96 14.17 32.26 -11.77
CA TYR A 96 13.32 33.43 -12.07
C TYR A 96 13.20 34.35 -10.86
N ASP A 97 13.62 35.61 -11.04
CA ASP A 97 13.43 36.64 -10.03
C ASP A 97 12.04 37.25 -10.15
N LEU A 98 11.12 36.79 -9.31
CA LEU A 98 9.79 37.38 -9.17
C LEU A 98 9.92 38.59 -8.23
N GLY A 99 9.97 39.79 -8.79
CA GLY A 99 10.07 41.05 -8.04
C GLY A 99 8.94 41.29 -7.02
N ASN A 100 7.85 40.51 -7.06
CA ASN A 100 6.79 40.53 -6.05
C ASN A 100 6.92 39.36 -5.07
N GLY A 101 7.19 39.67 -3.80
CA GLY A 101 7.32 38.68 -2.73
C GLY A 101 6.09 37.80 -2.53
N PHE A 102 4.88 38.33 -2.72
CA PHE A 102 3.65 37.52 -2.60
C PHE A 102 3.55 36.46 -3.70
N ALA A 103 3.81 36.85 -4.95
CA ALA A 103 3.80 35.92 -6.09
C ALA A 103 4.82 34.80 -5.89
N LYS A 104 6.02 35.16 -5.40
CA LYS A 104 7.09 34.22 -5.05
C LYS A 104 6.65 33.15 -4.06
N TYR A 105 6.02 33.54 -2.94
CA TYR A 105 5.51 32.58 -1.95
C TYR A 105 4.37 31.72 -2.48
N PHE A 106 3.49 32.28 -3.31
CA PHE A 106 2.39 31.56 -3.93
C PHE A 106 2.89 30.46 -4.88
N PHE A 107 3.80 30.79 -5.80
CA PHE A 107 4.35 29.81 -6.74
C PHE A 107 5.14 28.70 -6.04
N MET A 108 5.91 29.04 -4.99
CA MET A 108 6.62 28.04 -4.19
C MET A 108 5.65 27.06 -3.51
N ASN A 109 4.55 27.57 -2.92
CA ASN A 109 3.52 26.72 -2.30
C ASN A 109 2.81 25.85 -3.34
N ALA A 110 2.36 26.44 -4.46
CA ALA A 110 1.67 25.69 -5.50
C ALA A 110 2.54 24.54 -6.04
N LYS A 111 3.83 24.80 -6.28
CA LYS A 111 4.78 23.77 -6.72
C LYS A 111 4.96 22.66 -5.68
N ALA A 112 5.16 23.01 -4.41
CA ALA A 112 5.34 22.04 -3.34
C ALA A 112 4.08 21.17 -3.12
N ILE A 113 2.89 21.78 -3.17
CA ILE A 113 1.62 21.04 -3.11
C ILE A 113 1.52 20.07 -4.29
N ILE A 114 1.77 20.53 -5.53
CA ILE A 114 1.69 19.67 -6.72
C ILE A 114 2.69 18.51 -6.61
N HIS A 115 3.92 18.77 -6.15
CA HIS A 115 4.95 17.76 -5.98
C HIS A 115 4.49 16.65 -5.02
N HIS A 116 4.04 17.01 -3.82
CA HIS A 116 3.56 16.04 -2.84
C HIS A 116 2.24 15.37 -3.23
N MET A 117 1.36 16.07 -3.96
CA MET A 117 0.11 15.53 -4.48
C MET A 117 0.34 14.43 -5.51
N ILE A 118 1.33 14.60 -6.40
CA ILE A 118 1.73 13.57 -7.36
C ILE A 118 2.27 12.36 -6.59
N HIS A 119 3.28 12.54 -5.74
CA HIS A 119 3.80 11.47 -4.89
C HIS A 119 4.28 12.07 -3.56
N PRO A 120 3.90 11.49 -2.40
CA PRO A 120 3.26 10.18 -2.21
C PRO A 120 1.72 10.19 -2.14
N THR A 121 1.04 11.34 -2.22
CA THR A 121 -0.40 11.40 -1.91
C THR A 121 -1.27 10.57 -2.84
N TYR A 122 -1.08 10.71 -4.16
CA TYR A 122 -1.89 9.96 -5.12
C TYR A 122 -1.71 8.44 -4.96
N THR A 123 -0.47 7.97 -4.85
CA THR A 123 -0.17 6.54 -4.66
C THR A 123 -0.78 6.02 -3.35
N ASN A 124 -0.74 6.81 -2.28
CA ASN A 124 -1.38 6.49 -1.01
C ASN A 124 -2.90 6.44 -1.08
N ILE A 125 -3.55 7.34 -1.82
CA ILE A 125 -5.01 7.31 -2.01
C ILE A 125 -5.42 6.02 -2.75
N VAL A 126 -4.71 5.66 -3.82
CA VAL A 126 -4.98 4.43 -4.58
C VAL A 126 -4.74 3.20 -3.70
N ALA A 127 -3.65 3.18 -2.93
CA ALA A 127 -3.35 2.11 -1.98
C ALA A 127 -4.43 1.99 -0.89
N LEU A 128 -4.88 3.11 -0.32
CA LEU A 128 -5.92 3.14 0.71
C LEU A 128 -7.25 2.63 0.15
N PHE A 129 -7.59 2.97 -1.09
CA PHE A 129 -8.77 2.44 -1.76
C PHE A 129 -8.70 0.92 -1.89
N TYR A 130 -7.58 0.38 -2.37
CA TYR A 130 -7.36 -1.07 -2.43
C TYR A 130 -7.44 -1.73 -1.05
N ILE A 131 -6.79 -1.15 -0.04
CA ILE A 131 -6.83 -1.62 1.35
C ILE A 131 -8.26 -1.65 1.88
N SER A 132 -9.08 -0.64 1.59
CA SER A 132 -10.49 -0.56 2.01
C SER A 132 -11.29 -1.74 1.47
N LEU A 133 -11.10 -2.06 0.19
CA LEU A 133 -11.77 -3.19 -0.46
C LEU A 133 -11.35 -4.52 0.17
N CYS A 134 -10.05 -4.71 0.39
CA CYS A 134 -9.53 -5.89 1.08
C CYS A 134 -10.07 -6.04 2.51
N LEU A 135 -10.13 -4.94 3.29
CA LEU A 135 -10.67 -4.97 4.65
C LEU A 135 -12.15 -5.34 4.68
N ARG A 136 -12.95 -4.86 3.73
CA ARG A 136 -14.36 -5.26 3.59
C ARG A 136 -14.48 -6.75 3.32
N CYS A 137 -13.71 -7.30 2.39
CA CYS A 137 -13.70 -8.74 2.12
C CYS A 137 -13.31 -9.54 3.36
N THR A 138 -12.26 -9.13 4.08
CA THR A 138 -11.85 -9.76 5.34
C THR A 138 -12.96 -9.74 6.39
N ALA A 139 -13.68 -8.63 6.52
CA ALA A 139 -14.80 -8.52 7.45
C ALA A 139 -15.94 -9.49 7.08
N CYS A 140 -16.29 -9.59 5.80
CA CYS A 140 -17.30 -10.53 5.32
C CYS A 140 -16.91 -11.99 5.53
N ILE A 141 -15.66 -12.36 5.26
CA ILE A 141 -15.15 -13.72 5.50
C ILE A 141 -15.21 -14.03 7.01
N LYS A 142 -14.79 -13.11 7.87
CA LYS A 142 -14.88 -13.27 9.33
C LYS A 142 -16.33 -13.40 9.82
N TYR A 143 -17.25 -12.65 9.23
CA TYR A 143 -18.68 -12.77 9.52
C TYR A 143 -19.22 -14.16 9.12
N LEU A 144 -18.90 -14.63 7.91
CA LEU A 144 -19.28 -15.98 7.47
C LEU A 144 -18.68 -17.05 8.37
N ASN A 145 -17.42 -16.89 8.79
CA ASN A 145 -16.76 -17.79 9.72
C ASN A 145 -17.50 -17.83 11.07
N ARG A 146 -17.80 -16.67 11.66
CA ARG A 146 -18.56 -16.57 12.92
C ARG A 146 -19.95 -17.22 12.81
N LYS A 147 -20.62 -17.02 11.67
CA LYS A 147 -21.92 -17.63 11.41
C LYS A 147 -21.82 -19.15 11.28
N ALA A 148 -20.77 -19.65 10.62
CA ALA A 148 -20.49 -21.08 10.54
C ALA A 148 -20.17 -21.65 11.92
N THR A 149 -19.34 -21.00 12.74
CA THR A 149 -18.94 -21.49 14.07
C THR A 149 -20.08 -21.44 15.09
N ALA A 150 -20.97 -20.46 15.04
CA ALA A 150 -22.09 -20.32 15.97
C ALA A 150 -23.26 -21.31 15.71
N CYS A 151 -23.36 -21.88 14.51
CA CYS A 151 -24.42 -22.84 14.17
C CYS A 151 -24.25 -24.17 14.96
N SER A 152 -25.31 -24.81 15.43
CA SER A 152 -25.18 -26.16 16.03
C SER A 152 -24.89 -27.22 14.95
N LEU A 153 -24.39 -28.40 15.34
CA LEU A 153 -24.13 -29.50 14.40
C LEU A 153 -25.40 -29.97 13.68
N GLU A 154 -26.54 -29.98 14.36
CA GLU A 154 -27.85 -30.36 13.80
C GLU A 154 -28.33 -29.35 12.73
N LEU A 155 -28.20 -28.05 13.01
CA LEU A 155 -28.62 -26.97 12.11
C LEU A 155 -27.62 -26.71 10.97
N PHE A 156 -26.43 -27.30 11.01
CA PHE A 156 -25.40 -27.16 9.98
C PHE A 156 -25.68 -28.04 8.75
N ALA A 157 -26.94 -28.10 8.32
CA ALA A 157 -27.46 -28.85 7.18
C ALA A 157 -26.74 -28.54 5.85
N PRO A 158 -26.78 -29.46 4.86
CA PRO A 158 -26.16 -29.23 3.55
C PRO A 158 -26.66 -27.95 2.87
N THR A 159 -27.94 -27.60 3.07
CA THR A 159 -28.53 -26.35 2.56
C THR A 159 -27.91 -25.09 3.19
N PHE A 160 -27.60 -25.13 4.50
CA PHE A 160 -26.91 -24.06 5.20
C PHE A 160 -25.44 -23.96 4.76
N GLN A 161 -24.76 -25.10 4.65
CA GLN A 161 -23.39 -25.20 4.13
C GLN A 161 -23.29 -24.60 2.73
N HIS A 162 -24.17 -25.02 1.81
CA HIS A 162 -24.22 -24.53 0.44
C HIS A 162 -24.49 -23.02 0.39
N ASN A 163 -25.36 -22.48 1.24
CA ASN A 163 -25.60 -21.03 1.31
C ASN A 163 -24.35 -20.26 1.78
N ILE A 164 -23.64 -20.75 2.79
CA ILE A 164 -22.39 -20.13 3.24
C ILE A 164 -21.32 -20.20 2.15
N LEU A 165 -21.14 -21.36 1.52
CA LEU A 165 -20.17 -21.56 0.45
C LEU A 165 -20.48 -20.71 -0.77
N ARG A 166 -21.76 -20.57 -1.15
CA ARG A 166 -22.19 -19.68 -2.23
C ARG A 166 -21.82 -18.22 -1.93
N LYS A 167 -21.98 -17.77 -0.69
CA LYS A 167 -21.57 -16.41 -0.28
C LYS A 167 -20.04 -16.27 -0.29
N ARG A 168 -19.31 -17.28 0.15
CA ARG A 168 -17.84 -17.32 0.10
C ARG A 168 -17.32 -17.28 -1.35
N ALA A 169 -17.92 -18.05 -2.26
CA ALA A 169 -17.57 -18.06 -3.68
C ALA A 169 -17.75 -16.67 -4.32
N LYS A 170 -18.85 -15.96 -4.01
CA LYS A 170 -19.04 -14.57 -4.46
C LYS A 170 -17.93 -13.62 -3.98
N ILE A 171 -17.44 -13.80 -2.75
CA ILE A 171 -16.32 -13.02 -2.22
C ILE A 171 -15.02 -13.40 -2.95
N HIS A 172 -14.80 -14.70 -3.22
CA HIS A 172 -13.64 -15.16 -3.97
C HIS A 172 -13.60 -14.59 -5.40
N ASP A 173 -14.72 -14.65 -6.13
CA ASP A 173 -14.85 -14.03 -7.46
C ASP A 173 -14.59 -12.52 -7.44
N PHE A 174 -14.99 -11.86 -6.36
CA PHE A 174 -14.73 -10.45 -6.15
C PHE A 174 -13.23 -10.18 -5.91
N LEU A 175 -12.57 -11.01 -5.10
CA LEU A 175 -11.14 -10.93 -4.84
C LEU A 175 -10.31 -11.17 -6.11
N LEU A 176 -10.71 -12.11 -6.97
CA LEU A 176 -10.08 -12.35 -8.27
C LEU A 176 -10.18 -11.11 -9.18
N LYS A 177 -11.35 -10.47 -9.25
CA LYS A 177 -11.54 -9.22 -10.01
C LYS A 177 -10.73 -8.08 -9.43
N LEU A 178 -10.65 -7.99 -8.11
CA LEU A 178 -9.82 -7.00 -7.43
C LEU A 178 -8.35 -7.18 -7.81
N GLN A 179 -7.85 -8.41 -7.80
CA GLN A 179 -6.49 -8.73 -8.22
C GLN A 179 -6.24 -8.39 -9.70
N ASP A 180 -7.15 -8.73 -10.61
CA ASP A 180 -7.01 -8.38 -12.03
C ASP A 180 -6.87 -6.86 -12.25
N ILE A 181 -7.67 -6.07 -11.53
CA ILE A 181 -7.70 -4.61 -11.69
C ILE A 181 -6.50 -3.94 -11.01
N PHE A 182 -6.11 -4.40 -9.81
CA PHE A 182 -5.14 -3.72 -8.97
C PHE A 182 -3.75 -4.35 -8.96
N SER A 183 -3.54 -5.52 -9.56
CA SER A 183 -2.22 -6.19 -9.59
C SER A 183 -1.11 -5.26 -10.10
N LEU A 184 -1.32 -4.63 -11.26
CA LEU A 184 -0.36 -3.72 -11.88
C LEU A 184 -0.21 -2.39 -11.12
N PRO A 185 -1.29 -1.65 -10.78
CA PRO A 185 -1.18 -0.45 -9.95
C PRO A 185 -0.47 -0.68 -8.62
N ILE A 186 -0.83 -1.74 -7.88
CA ILE A 186 -0.25 -2.02 -6.55
C ILE A 186 1.22 -2.43 -6.68
N PHE A 187 1.60 -3.18 -7.72
CA PHE A 187 3.00 -3.49 -7.96
C PHE A 187 3.83 -2.21 -8.14
N PHE A 188 3.41 -1.29 -9.00
CA PHE A 188 4.13 -0.04 -9.21
C PHE A 188 4.11 0.88 -7.98
N ILE A 189 3.02 0.92 -7.22
CA ILE A 189 2.96 1.63 -5.94
C ILE A 189 4.01 1.07 -4.97
N LEU A 190 4.14 -0.25 -4.84
CA LEU A 190 5.13 -0.87 -3.97
C LEU A 190 6.55 -0.53 -4.42
N VAL A 191 6.85 -0.67 -5.71
CA VAL A 191 8.18 -0.34 -6.26
C VAL A 191 8.52 1.14 -6.04
N ALA A 192 7.59 2.05 -6.35
CA ALA A 192 7.80 3.48 -6.16
C ALA A 192 8.07 3.87 -4.70
N ASN A 193 7.31 3.30 -3.76
CA ASN A 193 7.49 3.57 -2.33
C ASN A 193 8.77 2.94 -1.78
N ILE A 194 9.16 1.74 -2.23
CA ILE A 194 10.44 1.12 -1.86
C ILE A 194 11.61 1.97 -2.39
N MET A 195 11.56 2.40 -3.66
CA MET A 195 12.57 3.28 -4.26
C MET A 195 12.68 4.61 -3.51
N THR A 196 11.55 5.19 -3.10
CA THR A 196 11.51 6.42 -2.32
C THR A 196 12.18 6.23 -0.97
N TRP A 197 11.78 5.18 -0.25
CA TRP A 197 12.34 4.87 1.07
C TRP A 197 13.84 4.56 1.02
N SER A 198 14.29 3.77 0.03
CA SER A 198 15.71 3.44 -0.14
C SER A 198 16.54 4.67 -0.50
N SER A 199 16.02 5.55 -1.37
CA SER A 199 16.73 6.79 -1.77
C SER A 199 16.91 7.74 -0.59
N ILE A 200 15.86 7.90 0.22
CA ILE A 200 15.90 8.74 1.43
C ILE A 200 16.89 8.18 2.44
N THR A 201 16.86 6.87 2.66
CA THR A 201 17.81 6.20 3.56
C THR A 201 19.25 6.39 3.07
N GLY A 202 19.49 6.23 1.76
CA GLY A 202 20.79 6.50 1.15
C GLY A 202 21.26 7.93 1.35
N TRP A 203 20.38 8.93 1.18
CA TRP A 203 20.73 10.33 1.45
C TRP A 203 21.07 10.59 2.91
N PHE A 204 20.38 9.93 3.85
CA PHE A 204 20.69 10.04 5.27
C PHE A 204 22.06 9.46 5.63
N LEU A 205 22.51 8.41 4.93
CA LEU A 205 23.79 7.75 5.17
C LEU A 205 24.98 8.47 4.51
N VAL A 206 24.77 9.01 3.31
CA VAL A 206 25.84 9.56 2.47
C VAL A 206 26.08 11.04 2.77
N LYS A 207 25.02 11.83 2.95
CA LYS A 207 25.14 13.29 3.02
C LYS A 207 25.51 13.74 4.44
N ARG A 208 26.58 14.52 4.59
CA ARG A 208 26.81 15.32 5.82
C ARG A 208 25.80 16.47 5.86
N TRP A 209 24.87 16.38 6.80
CA TRP A 209 23.78 17.34 6.90
C TRP A 209 24.19 18.60 7.69
N ASN A 210 24.33 19.73 7.01
CA ASN A 210 24.49 21.04 7.68
C ASN A 210 23.17 21.54 8.30
N GLU A 211 23.27 22.49 9.24
CA GLU A 211 22.11 23.11 9.92
C GLU A 211 21.11 23.76 8.94
N THR A 212 21.58 24.25 7.79
CA THR A 212 20.74 24.82 6.73
C THR A 212 19.96 23.78 5.90
N ALA A 213 20.14 22.47 6.17
CA ALA A 213 19.45 21.38 5.48
C ALA A 213 18.20 20.86 6.23
N PHE A 214 17.75 21.55 7.29
CA PHE A 214 16.60 21.14 8.10
C PHE A 214 15.34 20.88 7.26
N LEU A 215 15.05 21.73 6.27
CA LEU A 215 13.88 21.58 5.40
C LEU A 215 13.89 20.28 4.60
N TRP A 216 15.03 20.00 3.98
CA TRP A 216 15.23 18.78 3.20
C TRP A 216 15.11 17.53 4.08
N LYS A 217 15.50 17.60 5.36
CA LYS A 217 15.28 16.53 6.34
C LYS A 217 13.79 16.30 6.61
N VAL A 218 13.03 17.36 6.90
CA VAL A 218 11.59 17.25 7.21
C VAL A 218 10.81 16.68 6.02
N GLU A 219 11.09 17.18 4.82
CA GLU A 219 10.46 16.71 3.59
C GLU A 219 10.79 15.24 3.30
N SER A 220 12.08 14.87 3.42
CA SER A 220 12.52 13.49 3.23
C SER A 220 11.94 12.55 4.29
N MET A 221 11.86 12.97 5.55
CA MET A 221 11.22 12.17 6.61
C MET A 221 9.75 11.94 6.32
N TYR A 222 9.01 12.98 5.89
CA TYR A 222 7.61 12.85 5.51
C TYR A 222 7.42 11.84 4.38
N CYS A 223 8.14 12.00 3.27
CA CYS A 223 8.06 11.08 2.13
C CYS A 223 8.46 9.64 2.51
N GLY A 224 9.49 9.49 3.33
CA GLY A 224 10.00 8.19 3.78
C GLY A 224 9.02 7.46 4.67
N ILE A 225 8.53 8.11 5.72
CA ILE A 225 7.54 7.52 6.65
C ILE A 225 6.26 7.16 5.88
N SER A 226 5.78 8.08 5.03
CA SER A 226 4.59 7.85 4.22
C SER A 226 4.74 6.62 3.32
N SER A 227 5.89 6.49 2.66
CA SER A 227 6.20 5.36 1.78
C SER A 227 6.24 4.03 2.52
N VAL A 228 6.90 3.99 3.69
CA VAL A 228 6.98 2.79 4.54
C VAL A 228 5.60 2.38 5.03
N LEU A 229 4.82 3.33 5.55
CA LEU A 229 3.46 3.07 6.04
C LEU A 229 2.56 2.51 4.93
N CYS A 230 2.69 3.03 3.71
CA CYS A 230 1.95 2.55 2.55
C CYS A 230 2.28 1.08 2.23
N VAL A 231 3.57 0.77 2.07
CA VAL A 231 4.06 -0.60 1.77
C VAL A 231 3.63 -1.60 2.85
N VAL A 232 3.84 -1.24 4.12
CA VAL A 232 3.47 -2.09 5.26
C VAL A 232 1.97 -2.32 5.29
N SER A 233 1.16 -1.28 5.08
CA SER A 233 -0.31 -1.39 5.11
C SER A 233 -0.83 -2.29 3.99
N ILE A 234 -0.32 -2.15 2.76
CA ILE A 234 -0.69 -3.00 1.62
C ILE A 234 -0.38 -4.47 1.93
N LEU A 235 0.86 -4.78 2.33
CA LEU A 235 1.30 -6.15 2.59
C LEU A 235 0.58 -6.77 3.80
N TRP A 236 0.35 -5.99 4.84
CA TRP A 236 -0.33 -6.43 6.05
C TRP A 236 -1.79 -6.81 5.77
N VAL A 237 -2.50 -5.94 5.04
CA VAL A 237 -3.92 -6.12 4.74
C VAL A 237 -4.12 -7.21 3.68
N ALA A 238 -3.31 -7.23 2.62
CA ALA A 238 -3.34 -8.32 1.64
C ALA A 238 -3.06 -9.68 2.32
N GLY A 239 -2.09 -9.73 3.23
CA GLY A 239 -1.85 -10.92 4.06
C GLY A 239 -3.01 -11.26 4.99
N SER A 240 -3.73 -10.28 5.52
CA SER A 240 -4.88 -10.50 6.41
C SER A 240 -6.06 -11.19 5.71
N VAL A 241 -6.28 -10.89 4.42
CA VAL A 241 -7.32 -11.54 3.61
C VAL A 241 -7.03 -13.02 3.47
N ARG A 242 -5.78 -13.36 3.13
CA ARG A 242 -5.33 -14.76 3.02
C ARG A 242 -5.51 -15.51 4.34
N VAL A 243 -5.06 -14.92 5.45
CA VAL A 243 -5.22 -15.54 6.78
C VAL A 243 -6.69 -15.78 7.09
N ALA A 244 -7.56 -14.80 6.83
CA ALA A 244 -8.99 -14.96 7.08
C ALA A 244 -9.63 -16.08 6.23
N LEU A 245 -9.21 -16.22 4.96
CA LEU A 245 -9.70 -17.28 4.08
C LEU A 245 -9.23 -18.66 4.52
N ASN A 246 -7.97 -18.80 4.93
CA ASN A 246 -7.41 -20.06 5.43
C ASN A 246 -8.06 -20.47 6.75
N THR A 247 -8.23 -19.53 7.69
CA THR A 247 -8.95 -19.80 8.94
C THR A 247 -10.39 -20.23 8.67
N PHE A 248 -11.08 -19.61 7.71
CA PHE A 248 -12.42 -20.05 7.32
C PHE A 248 -12.41 -21.48 6.74
N LYS A 249 -11.44 -21.82 5.87
CA LYS A 249 -11.29 -23.17 5.30
C LYS A 249 -11.08 -24.21 6.40
N GLU A 250 -10.21 -23.93 7.36
CA GLU A 250 -9.91 -24.82 8.49
C GLU A 250 -11.12 -25.00 9.43
N THR A 251 -11.78 -23.92 9.85
CA THR A 251 -12.93 -24.00 10.76
C THR A 251 -14.13 -24.68 10.11
N PHE A 252 -14.40 -24.36 8.83
CA PHE A 252 -15.47 -24.99 8.08
C PHE A 252 -15.18 -26.49 7.88
N HIS A 253 -13.93 -26.85 7.60
CA HIS A 253 -13.50 -28.24 7.49
C HIS A 253 -13.68 -29.00 8.81
N GLN A 254 -13.16 -28.47 9.92
CA GLN A 254 -13.30 -29.11 11.23
C GLN A 254 -14.77 -29.38 11.59
N LYS A 255 -15.64 -28.42 11.29
CA LYS A 255 -17.07 -28.52 11.59
C LYS A 255 -17.81 -29.50 10.69
N THR A 256 -17.50 -29.49 9.39
CA THR A 256 -18.05 -30.46 8.42
C THR A 256 -17.58 -31.87 8.76
N HIS A 257 -16.32 -32.03 9.16
CA HIS A 257 -15.76 -33.30 9.60
C HIS A 257 -16.47 -33.84 10.84
N GLN A 258 -16.69 -32.98 11.85
CA GLN A 258 -17.46 -33.37 13.04
C GLN A 258 -18.86 -33.83 12.64
N ARG A 259 -19.55 -33.09 11.78
CA ARG A 259 -20.91 -33.47 11.35
C ARG A 259 -20.94 -34.81 10.61
N LEU A 260 -19.99 -35.06 9.72
CA LEU A 260 -19.88 -36.31 8.99
C LEU A 260 -19.71 -37.53 9.93
N LEU A 261 -18.94 -37.38 11.02
CA LEU A 261 -18.80 -38.44 12.03
C LEU A 261 -20.11 -38.76 12.76
N TYR A 262 -21.00 -37.78 12.95
CA TYR A 262 -22.25 -37.96 13.69
C TYR A 262 -23.44 -38.35 12.79
N PHE A 263 -23.52 -37.83 11.56
CA PHE A 263 -24.71 -37.95 10.69
C PHE A 263 -24.45 -38.71 9.37
N ASN A 264 -23.22 -39.18 9.12
CA ASN A 264 -22.77 -40.03 8.01
C ASN A 264 -23.51 -39.80 6.67
N THR A 265 -23.44 -38.56 6.14
CA THR A 265 -24.20 -38.15 4.95
C THR A 265 -23.30 -38.01 3.71
N TRP A 266 -23.64 -38.68 2.60
CA TRP A 266 -22.84 -38.71 1.37
C TRP A 266 -22.65 -37.34 0.68
N GLU A 267 -23.63 -36.43 0.76
CA GLU A 267 -23.54 -35.08 0.19
C GLU A 267 -22.44 -34.23 0.83
N GLU A 268 -22.15 -34.43 2.12
CA GLU A 268 -21.08 -33.72 2.82
C GLU A 268 -19.69 -34.17 2.37
N LEU A 269 -19.59 -35.41 1.90
CA LEU A 269 -18.36 -36.01 1.42
C LEU A 269 -17.94 -35.36 0.08
N PHE A 270 -18.90 -35.06 -0.80
CA PHE A 270 -18.66 -34.30 -2.03
C PHE A 270 -18.25 -32.84 -1.74
N LEU A 271 -18.96 -32.16 -0.82
CA LEU A 271 -18.62 -30.79 -0.41
C LEU A 271 -17.20 -30.69 0.19
N LYS A 272 -16.76 -31.72 0.91
CA LYS A 272 -15.40 -31.80 1.48
C LYS A 272 -14.33 -31.88 0.39
N ILE A 273 -14.57 -32.66 -0.67
CA ILE A 273 -13.63 -32.84 -1.79
C ILE A 273 -13.49 -31.53 -2.58
N ASP A 274 -14.60 -30.87 -2.90
CA ASP A 274 -14.60 -29.60 -3.63
C ASP A 274 -13.87 -28.48 -2.86
N LEU A 275 -14.07 -28.40 -1.53
CA LEU A 275 -13.40 -27.40 -0.70
C LEU A 275 -11.89 -27.63 -0.56
N TYR A 276 -11.47 -28.90 -0.58
CA TYR A 276 -10.06 -29.28 -0.45
C TYR A 276 -9.27 -28.99 -1.74
N ASN A 277 -9.91 -29.23 -2.89
CA ASN A 277 -9.31 -28.99 -4.21
C ASN A 277 -9.22 -27.50 -4.57
N GLU A 278 -9.89 -26.60 -3.83
CA GLU A 278 -9.79 -25.17 -4.11
C GLU A 278 -8.40 -24.63 -3.70
N PRO A 279 -7.64 -24.07 -4.67
CA PRO A 279 -6.29 -23.58 -4.42
C PRO A 279 -6.29 -22.38 -3.46
N ASP A 280 -5.25 -22.29 -2.63
CA ASP A 280 -5.08 -21.18 -1.70
C ASP A 280 -4.99 -19.85 -2.47
N PHE A 281 -5.93 -18.94 -2.19
CA PHE A 281 -5.92 -17.62 -2.80
C PHE A 281 -4.76 -16.77 -2.25
N VAL A 282 -3.90 -16.27 -3.14
CA VAL A 282 -2.79 -15.38 -2.81
C VAL A 282 -2.82 -14.17 -3.73
N PHE A 283 -2.94 -12.98 -3.16
CA PHE A 283 -2.77 -11.76 -3.94
C PHE A 283 -1.34 -11.65 -4.46
N SER A 284 -1.21 -11.33 -5.74
CA SER A 284 0.06 -11.12 -6.39
C SER A 284 0.10 -9.82 -7.19
N GLY A 285 1.23 -9.11 -7.10
CA GLY A 285 1.57 -8.01 -7.99
C GLY A 285 2.13 -8.58 -9.30
N CYS A 286 1.36 -8.49 -10.38
CA CYS A 286 1.71 -8.98 -11.72
C CYS A 286 2.13 -10.45 -11.80
N ASN A 287 1.69 -11.31 -10.86
CA ASN A 287 2.18 -12.70 -10.71
C ASN A 287 3.68 -12.83 -10.37
N ILE A 288 4.36 -11.71 -10.10
CA ILE A 288 5.80 -11.67 -9.78
C ILE A 288 6.01 -11.67 -8.27
N VAL A 289 5.21 -10.87 -7.52
CA VAL A 289 5.40 -10.70 -6.07
C VAL A 289 4.15 -11.14 -5.32
N SER A 290 4.27 -12.23 -4.55
CA SER A 290 3.22 -12.67 -3.63
C SER A 290 3.15 -11.77 -2.40
N PHE A 291 1.99 -11.18 -2.12
CA PHE A 291 1.79 -10.35 -0.94
C PHE A 291 1.56 -11.22 0.30
N ARG A 292 2.63 -11.42 1.09
CA ARG A 292 2.60 -12.13 2.37
C ARG A 292 3.06 -11.21 3.50
N ARG A 293 2.61 -11.47 4.72
CA ARG A 293 3.12 -10.76 5.92
C ARG A 293 4.62 -11.01 6.12
N SER A 294 5.11 -12.19 5.77
CA SER A 294 6.54 -12.54 5.79
C SER A 294 7.37 -11.67 4.83
N SER A 295 6.76 -11.16 3.75
CA SER A 295 7.44 -10.26 2.80
C SER A 295 7.81 -8.93 3.45
N ILE A 296 7.10 -8.49 4.50
CA ILE A 296 7.45 -7.28 5.27
C ILE A 296 8.80 -7.49 5.97
N LEU A 297 8.96 -8.64 6.64
CA LEU A 297 10.20 -8.96 7.35
C LEU A 297 11.38 -9.10 6.38
N ALA A 298 11.16 -9.73 5.22
CA ALA A 298 12.16 -9.85 4.17
C ALA A 298 12.57 -8.48 3.60
N LEU A 299 11.62 -7.56 3.39
CA LEU A 299 11.90 -6.20 2.92
C LEU A 299 12.68 -5.38 3.95
N ILE A 300 12.29 -5.43 5.23
CA ILE A 300 13.02 -4.76 6.31
C ILE A 300 14.43 -5.34 6.44
N GLY A 301 14.54 -6.68 6.43
CA GLY A 301 15.81 -7.38 6.53
C GLY A 301 16.76 -7.04 5.38
N THR A 302 16.29 -7.11 4.13
CA THR A 302 17.11 -6.74 2.96
C THR A 302 17.57 -5.29 3.02
N LEU A 303 16.68 -4.36 3.39
CA LEU A 303 17.06 -2.95 3.48
C LEU A 303 18.06 -2.70 4.61
N PHE A 304 17.92 -3.38 5.75
CA PHE A 304 18.89 -3.34 6.83
C PHE A 304 20.25 -3.91 6.40
N THR A 305 20.26 -5.06 5.71
CA THR A 305 21.49 -5.67 5.18
C THR A 305 22.20 -4.75 4.20
N TYR A 306 21.48 -4.16 3.24
CA TYR A 306 22.08 -3.21 2.29
C TYR A 306 22.55 -1.92 2.98
N THR A 307 21.81 -1.43 3.97
CA THR A 307 22.22 -0.26 4.77
C THR A 307 23.52 -0.54 5.52
N MET A 308 23.61 -1.68 6.21
CA MET A 308 24.83 -2.13 6.91
C MET A 308 25.99 -2.34 5.95
N LEU A 309 25.75 -2.92 4.77
CA LEU A 309 26.77 -3.09 3.75
C LEU A 309 27.33 -1.74 3.30
N ILE A 310 26.46 -0.76 3.02
CA ILE A 310 26.89 0.60 2.63
C ILE A 310 27.68 1.26 3.76
N MET A 311 27.21 1.14 5.02
CA MET A 311 27.93 1.66 6.18
C MET A 311 29.28 0.98 6.44
N SER A 312 29.46 -0.27 6.02
CA SER A 312 30.73 -0.99 6.17
C SER A 312 31.74 -0.68 5.07
N VAL A 313 31.28 -0.14 3.93
CA VAL A 313 32.10 0.19 2.76
C VAL A 313 32.54 1.67 2.77
N ASN A 314 31.77 2.54 3.43
CA ASN A 314 32.12 3.95 3.70
C ASN A 314 32.88 4.11 5.02
#